data_AF-A0A1I0HTA7-F1
#
_entry.id   AF-A0A1I0HTA7-F1
#
_cell.length_a   1.000
_cell.length_b   1.000
_cell.length_c   1.000
_cell.angle_alpha   90.00
_cell.angle_beta   90.00
_cell.angle_gamma   90.00
#
_symmetry.space_group_name_H-M   'P 1'
#
loop_
_entity.id
_entity.type
_entity.pdbx_description
1 polymer ?
#
loop_
_entity_poly.entity_id
_entity_poly.type
_entity_poly.pdbx_seq_one_letter_code
_entity_poly.pdbx_strand_id
1 'polypeptide(L)'
;MRKHPFHQQSSENPTFRNTDGVVFKLMNLRAVHTGRGLTNVSTMDKEIWGEFGRYPDQVKVTARKIRELILDPPEPADDDPEDEFPEGRLLTRKHRTRERNRNIRKKLLKVRREKGPLHCEICGFKPSVTDEKLEDAFFEAHHVVPLSQSDASPTKLKDMALLCANCHRLIHRAISIEKRWFSISDVKTMLL
;
A
#
# COMPACT_ATOMS: atom_id res chain seq x y z
N MET A 1 -17.89 9.43 -6.79
CA MET A 1 -16.57 9.54 -7.43
C MET A 1 -16.25 10.98 -7.84
N ARG A 2 -17.02 11.63 -8.73
CA ARG A 2 -16.70 12.97 -9.23
C ARG A 2 -16.66 14.10 -8.18
N LYS A 3 -17.53 14.06 -7.17
CA LYS A 3 -17.59 15.08 -6.11
C LYS A 3 -16.51 14.92 -5.02
N HIS A 4 -15.59 13.98 -5.19
CA HIS A 4 -14.61 13.65 -4.16
C HIS A 4 -13.39 14.60 -4.23
N PRO A 5 -12.88 15.15 -3.10
CA PRO A 5 -11.71 16.03 -3.09
C PRO A 5 -10.49 15.46 -3.84
N PHE A 6 -10.15 14.19 -3.63
CA PHE A 6 -9.06 13.51 -4.36
C PHE A 6 -9.25 13.33 -5.87
N HIS A 7 -10.47 13.53 -6.39
CA HIS A 7 -10.76 13.43 -7.80
C HIS A 7 -11.10 14.77 -8.42
N GLN A 8 -10.87 15.90 -7.73
CA GLN A 8 -11.27 17.21 -8.22
C GLN A 8 -10.66 17.50 -9.61
N GLN A 9 -9.35 17.32 -9.78
CA GLN A 9 -8.70 17.42 -11.10
C GLN A 9 -9.20 16.37 -12.11
N SER A 10 -9.39 15.12 -11.70
CA SER A 10 -9.85 14.06 -12.61
C SER A 10 -11.33 14.21 -12.98
N SER A 11 -12.13 14.90 -12.17
CA SER A 11 -13.58 15.04 -12.33
C SER A 11 -13.97 15.97 -13.47
N GLU A 12 -13.04 16.84 -13.86
CA GLU A 12 -13.15 17.73 -15.03
C GLU A 12 -12.99 16.96 -16.35
N ASN A 13 -12.38 15.77 -16.32
CA ASN A 13 -12.25 14.93 -17.50
C ASN A 13 -13.62 14.30 -17.87
N PRO A 14 -14.15 14.53 -19.10
CA PRO A 14 -15.44 13.99 -19.53
C PRO A 14 -15.53 12.47 -19.44
N THR A 15 -14.42 11.76 -19.63
CA THR A 15 -14.34 10.29 -19.63
C THR A 15 -14.20 9.68 -18.23
N PHE A 16 -13.95 10.51 -17.21
CA PHE A 16 -13.88 10.05 -15.82
C PHE A 16 -15.22 9.45 -15.38
N ARG A 17 -15.20 8.34 -14.63
CA ARG A 17 -16.42 7.55 -14.48
C ARG A 17 -17.55 8.30 -13.77
N ASN A 18 -18.74 8.21 -14.37
CA ASN A 18 -20.01 8.65 -13.83
C ASN A 18 -20.81 7.43 -13.32
N THR A 19 -22.02 7.65 -12.80
CA THR A 19 -22.85 6.58 -12.22
C THR A 19 -23.11 5.46 -13.22
N ASP A 20 -23.52 5.81 -14.45
CA ASP A 20 -23.84 4.82 -15.48
C ASP A 20 -22.60 4.00 -15.87
N GLY A 21 -21.45 4.64 -16.05
CA GLY A 21 -20.19 3.96 -16.33
C GLY A 21 -19.78 2.99 -15.22
N VAL A 22 -20.05 3.31 -13.95
CA VAL A 22 -19.83 2.39 -12.83
C VAL A 22 -20.80 1.21 -12.89
N VAL A 23 -22.09 1.46 -13.16
CA VAL A 23 -23.10 0.40 -13.31
C VAL A 23 -22.72 -0.55 -14.45
N PHE A 24 -22.33 -0.03 -15.61
CA PHE A 24 -21.85 -0.83 -16.73
C PHE A 24 -20.66 -1.71 -16.36
N LYS A 25 -19.71 -1.19 -15.58
CA LYS A 25 -18.57 -1.99 -15.10
C LYS A 25 -18.99 -3.11 -14.15
N LEU A 26 -19.94 -2.86 -13.25
CA LEU A 26 -20.49 -3.93 -12.41
C LEU A 26 -21.21 -5.00 -13.24
N MET A 27 -21.92 -4.61 -14.29
CA MET A 27 -22.55 -5.55 -15.23
C MET A 27 -21.51 -6.38 -16.00
N ASN A 28 -20.39 -5.78 -16.43
CA ASN A 28 -19.29 -6.51 -17.06
C ASN A 28 -18.69 -7.53 -16.10
N LEU A 29 -18.37 -7.15 -14.86
CA LEU A 29 -17.84 -8.06 -13.85
C LEU A 29 -18.81 -9.21 -13.55
N ARG A 30 -20.12 -8.93 -13.47
CA ARG A 30 -21.15 -9.97 -13.34
C ARG A 30 -21.16 -10.92 -14.56
N ALA A 31 -21.00 -10.39 -15.76
CA ALA A 31 -20.93 -11.21 -16.96
C ALA A 31 -19.69 -12.12 -16.96
N VAL A 32 -18.53 -11.63 -16.52
CA VAL A 32 -17.33 -12.45 -16.32
C VAL A 32 -17.58 -13.54 -15.27
N HIS A 33 -18.22 -13.20 -14.15
CA HIS A 33 -18.51 -14.16 -13.08
C HIS A 33 -19.45 -15.29 -13.52
N THR A 34 -20.56 -14.91 -14.16
CA THR A 34 -21.72 -15.79 -14.34
C THR A 34 -21.85 -16.33 -15.75
N GLY A 35 -21.09 -15.78 -16.71
CA GLY A 35 -21.27 -16.03 -18.15
C GLY A 35 -22.57 -15.45 -18.72
N ARG A 36 -23.33 -14.68 -17.93
CA ARG A 36 -24.65 -14.13 -18.31
C ARG A 36 -24.64 -12.61 -18.28
N GLY A 37 -25.25 -11.99 -19.28
CA GLY A 37 -25.38 -10.53 -19.39
C GLY A 37 -24.66 -9.98 -20.61
N LEU A 38 -23.91 -8.89 -20.43
CA LEU A 38 -23.21 -8.22 -21.52
C LEU A 38 -22.17 -9.14 -22.16
N THR A 39 -22.13 -9.14 -23.49
CA THR A 39 -21.23 -10.01 -24.28
C THR A 39 -19.83 -9.41 -24.46
N ASN A 40 -19.74 -8.08 -24.49
CA ASN A 40 -18.49 -7.35 -24.71
C ASN A 40 -17.86 -6.90 -23.38
N VAL A 41 -17.17 -7.84 -22.73
CA VAL A 41 -16.36 -7.57 -21.53
C VAL A 41 -14.90 -7.28 -21.91
N SER A 42 -14.29 -6.27 -21.30
CA SER A 42 -12.90 -5.90 -21.60
C SER A 42 -11.90 -6.86 -20.96
N THR A 43 -10.67 -6.92 -21.48
CA THR A 43 -9.57 -7.71 -20.87
C THR A 43 -9.34 -7.31 -19.42
N MET A 44 -9.30 -6.00 -19.15
CA MET A 44 -9.17 -5.46 -17.79
C MET A 44 -10.29 -5.96 -16.85
N ASP A 45 -11.54 -6.07 -17.32
CA ASP A 45 -12.63 -6.60 -16.48
C ASP A 45 -12.39 -8.08 -16.11
N LYS A 46 -11.80 -8.86 -17.02
CA LYS A 46 -11.44 -10.26 -16.76
C LYS A 46 -10.27 -10.37 -15.79
N GLU A 47 -9.25 -9.54 -15.93
CA GLU A 47 -8.09 -9.47 -15.05
C GLU A 47 -8.50 -9.11 -13.62
N ILE A 48 -9.27 -8.03 -13.46
CA ILE A 48 -9.80 -7.61 -12.15
C ILE A 48 -10.69 -8.68 -11.53
N TRP A 49 -11.55 -9.34 -12.31
CA TRP A 49 -12.34 -10.46 -11.78
C TRP A 49 -11.46 -11.65 -11.39
N GLY A 50 -10.42 -11.97 -12.17
CA GLY A 50 -9.46 -13.03 -11.86
C GLY A 50 -8.71 -12.75 -10.55
N GLU A 51 -8.34 -11.49 -10.31
CA GLU A 51 -7.63 -11.04 -9.11
C GLU A 51 -8.53 -11.03 -7.86
N PHE A 52 -9.72 -10.42 -7.95
CA PHE A 52 -10.54 -10.14 -6.76
C PHE A 52 -11.78 -11.03 -6.63
N GLY A 53 -12.28 -11.60 -7.71
CA GLY A 53 -13.57 -12.30 -7.77
C GLY A 53 -13.64 -13.55 -6.87
N ARG A 54 -12.48 -14.12 -6.51
CA ARG A 54 -12.39 -15.27 -5.58
C ARG A 54 -12.29 -14.87 -4.11
N TYR A 55 -12.15 -13.58 -3.80
CA TYR A 55 -11.90 -13.08 -2.44
C TYR A 55 -12.93 -12.02 -2.00
N PRO A 56 -14.24 -12.33 -2.01
CA PRO A 56 -15.30 -11.35 -1.78
C PRO A 56 -15.21 -10.67 -0.40
N ASP A 57 -14.76 -11.39 0.63
CA ASP A 57 -14.63 -10.80 1.97
C ASP A 57 -13.46 -9.82 2.07
N GLN A 58 -12.33 -10.12 1.39
CA GLN A 58 -11.23 -9.17 1.27
C GLN A 58 -11.68 -7.91 0.52
N VAL A 59 -12.43 -8.05 -0.57
CA VAL A 59 -12.98 -6.91 -1.32
C VAL A 59 -13.89 -6.05 -0.43
N LYS A 60 -14.78 -6.66 0.36
CA LYS A 60 -15.63 -5.93 1.31
C LYS A 60 -14.81 -5.15 2.34
N VAL A 61 -13.77 -5.77 2.91
CA VAL A 61 -12.88 -5.12 3.89
C VAL A 61 -12.13 -3.95 3.27
N THR A 62 -11.56 -4.12 2.08
CA THR A 62 -10.87 -3.05 1.34
C THR A 62 -11.84 -1.91 1.02
N ALA A 63 -13.04 -2.22 0.52
CA ALA A 63 -14.06 -1.21 0.22
C ALA A 63 -14.49 -0.42 1.46
N ARG A 64 -14.65 -1.08 2.61
CA ARG A 64 -14.94 -0.41 3.89
C ARG A 64 -13.82 0.56 4.27
N LYS A 65 -12.56 0.13 4.21
CA LYS A 65 -11.40 0.97 4.52
C LYS A 65 -11.27 2.18 3.60
N ILE A 66 -11.55 2.01 2.31
CA ILE A 66 -11.59 3.12 1.35
C ILE A 66 -12.69 4.11 1.74
N ARG A 67 -13.89 3.65 2.09
CA ARG A 67 -14.99 4.54 2.54
C ARG A 67 -14.67 5.29 3.81
N GLU A 68 -14.00 4.65 4.77
CA GLU A 68 -13.53 5.32 6.00
C GLU A 68 -12.52 6.42 5.67
N LEU A 69 -11.56 6.16 4.77
CA LEU A 69 -10.58 7.15 4.31
C LEU A 69 -11.16 8.27 3.45
N ILE A 70 -12.34 8.07 2.86
CA ILE A 70 -13.05 9.12 2.14
C ILE A 70 -13.62 10.15 3.12
N LEU A 71 -14.05 9.71 4.30
CA LEU A 71 -14.59 10.59 5.35
C LEU A 71 -13.48 11.34 6.10
N ASP A 72 -12.34 10.67 6.30
CA ASP A 72 -11.14 11.24 6.94
C ASP A 72 -9.92 11.04 6.02
N PRO A 73 -9.75 11.93 5.02
CA PRO A 73 -8.69 11.81 4.03
C PRO A 73 -7.30 11.97 4.67
N PRO A 74 -6.32 11.11 4.33
CA PRO A 74 -4.94 11.37 4.73
C PRO A 74 -4.46 12.68 4.08
N GLU A 75 -3.55 13.36 4.78
CA GLU A 75 -2.93 14.60 4.30
C GLU A 75 -2.43 14.47 2.86
N PRO A 76 -2.58 15.52 2.02
CA PRO A 76 -2.04 15.51 0.67
C PRO A 76 -0.53 15.29 0.69
N ALA A 77 -0.06 14.36 -0.13
CA ALA A 77 1.35 14.17 -0.41
C ALA A 77 1.56 14.22 -1.93
N ASP A 78 2.71 14.77 -2.35
CA ASP A 78 3.27 14.63 -3.70
C ASP A 78 3.70 13.18 -3.88
N ASP A 79 2.71 12.31 -4.08
CA ASP A 79 2.94 10.93 -4.48
C ASP A 79 2.96 10.86 -6.00
N ASP A 80 4.07 10.36 -6.55
CA ASP A 80 4.17 9.93 -7.93
C ASP A 80 3.15 8.80 -8.19
N PRO A 81 2.30 8.89 -9.22
CA PRO A 81 1.43 7.78 -9.62
C PRO A 81 2.19 6.46 -9.85
N GLU A 82 3.46 6.52 -10.23
CA GLU A 82 4.32 5.34 -10.39
C GLU A 82 4.65 4.63 -9.07
N ASP A 83 4.34 5.23 -7.92
CA ASP A 83 4.58 4.67 -6.60
C ASP A 83 3.32 4.04 -5.97
N GLU A 84 2.22 3.95 -6.71
CA GLU A 84 0.97 3.41 -6.22
C GLU A 84 1.04 1.89 -5.96
N PHE A 85 0.77 1.49 -4.72
CA PHE A 85 0.68 0.09 -4.32
C PHE A 85 -0.62 -0.55 -4.85
N PRO A 86 -0.69 -1.90 -4.89
CA PRO A 86 -1.86 -2.62 -5.41
C PRO A 86 -3.18 -2.32 -4.68
N GLU A 87 -3.10 -1.88 -3.42
CA GLU A 87 -4.28 -1.48 -2.63
C GLU A 87 -4.85 -0.12 -3.01
N GLY A 88 -4.22 0.57 -3.96
CA GLY A 88 -4.66 1.82 -4.52
C GLY A 88 -4.17 3.06 -3.76
N ARG A 89 -4.32 4.22 -4.38
CA ARG A 89 -3.70 5.49 -3.95
C ARG A 89 -4.03 5.91 -2.51
N LEU A 90 -5.29 5.76 -2.08
CA LEU A 90 -5.70 6.18 -0.73
C LEU A 90 -5.08 5.32 0.37
N LEU A 91 -5.06 4.00 0.15
CA LEU A 91 -4.44 3.09 1.09
C LEU A 91 -2.90 3.24 1.05
N THR A 92 -2.30 3.40 -0.13
CA THR A 92 -0.87 3.73 -0.29
C THR A 92 -0.48 4.96 0.52
N ARG A 93 -1.27 6.03 0.47
CA ARG A 93 -1.05 7.24 1.29
C ARG A 93 -1.09 6.95 2.77
N LYS A 94 -2.16 6.31 3.25
CA LYS A 94 -2.28 5.94 4.67
C LYS A 94 -1.12 5.05 5.11
N HIS A 95 -0.64 4.17 4.23
CA HIS A 95 0.47 3.27 4.48
C HIS A 95 1.76 4.07 4.73
N ARG A 96 2.10 4.96 3.79
CA ARG A 96 3.25 5.88 3.89
C ARG A 96 3.17 6.78 5.12
N THR A 97 1.98 7.27 5.48
CA THR A 97 1.78 8.06 6.71
C THR A 97 2.13 7.26 7.97
N ARG A 98 1.77 5.97 8.02
CA ARG A 98 2.14 5.09 9.16
C ARG A 98 3.64 4.88 9.25
N GLU A 99 4.31 4.65 8.13
CA GLU A 99 5.76 4.51 8.05
C GLU A 99 6.50 5.79 8.51
N ARG A 100 5.99 6.96 8.14
CA ARG A 100 6.54 8.27 8.50
C ARG A 100 6.17 8.74 9.91
N ASN A 101 5.39 7.96 10.66
CA ASN A 101 5.00 8.33 12.01
C ASN A 101 6.22 8.36 12.95
N ARG A 102 6.62 9.56 13.36
CA ARG A 102 7.80 9.79 14.20
C ARG A 102 7.77 9.01 15.52
N ASN A 103 6.60 8.85 16.13
CA ASN A 103 6.48 8.13 17.40
C ASN A 103 6.66 6.62 17.22
N ILE A 104 6.09 6.06 16.15
CA ILE A 104 6.28 4.65 15.79
C ILE A 104 7.75 4.39 15.47
N ARG A 105 8.37 5.23 14.65
CA ARG A 105 9.79 5.12 14.29
C ARG A 105 10.70 5.16 15.51
N LYS A 106 10.53 6.15 16.40
CA LYS A 106 11.31 6.25 17.65
C LYS A 106 11.15 5.00 18.51
N LYS A 107 9.92 4.50 18.67
CA LYS A 107 9.65 3.30 19.45
C LYS A 107 10.26 2.05 18.81
N LEU A 108 10.21 1.95 17.49
CA LEU A 108 10.81 0.85 16.73
C LEU A 108 12.34 0.81 16.93
N LEU A 109 13.02 1.93 16.73
CA LEU A 109 14.46 2.05 16.92
C LEU A 109 14.86 1.65 18.34
N LYS A 110 14.18 2.20 19.36
CA LYS A 110 14.43 1.86 20.77
C LYS A 110 14.32 0.35 21.04
N VAL A 111 13.20 -0.26 20.66
CA VAL A 111 12.94 -1.70 20.90
C VAL A 111 13.93 -2.60 20.15
N ARG A 112 14.43 -2.16 18.99
CA ARG A 112 15.39 -2.93 18.19
C ARG A 112 16.81 -2.80 18.78
N ARG A 113 17.17 -1.60 19.23
CA ARG A 113 18.45 -1.32 19.92
C ARG A 113 18.57 -2.11 21.22
N GLU A 114 17.48 -2.27 21.98
CA GLU A 114 17.44 -3.11 23.19
C GLU A 114 17.78 -4.59 22.91
N LYS A 115 17.66 -5.06 21.66
CA LYS A 115 17.98 -6.43 21.25
C LYS A 115 19.39 -6.59 20.68
N GLY A 116 20.13 -5.51 20.49
CA GLY A 116 21.47 -5.50 19.91
C GLY A 116 21.69 -4.38 18.89
N PRO A 117 22.84 -4.38 18.19
CA PRO A 117 23.17 -3.36 17.19
C PRO A 117 22.11 -3.26 16.09
N LEU A 118 21.75 -2.03 15.73
CA LEU A 118 20.79 -1.80 14.66
C LEU A 118 21.36 -2.31 13.33
N HIS A 119 20.49 -2.95 12.56
CA HIS A 119 20.84 -3.45 11.23
C HIS A 119 19.60 -3.43 10.33
N CYS A 120 19.84 -3.33 9.02
CA CYS A 120 18.78 -3.43 8.04
C CYS A 120 18.23 -4.86 8.04
N GLU A 121 16.92 -5.02 8.24
CA GLU A 121 16.28 -6.32 8.29
C GLU A 121 16.27 -7.04 6.93
N ILE A 122 16.60 -6.36 5.82
CA ILE A 122 16.80 -6.94 4.48
C ILE A 122 18.28 -7.28 4.24
N CYS A 123 19.15 -6.28 4.09
CA CYS A 123 20.53 -6.50 3.64
C CYS A 123 21.55 -6.70 4.77
N GLY A 124 21.14 -6.58 6.04
CA GLY A 124 22.03 -6.72 7.19
C GLY A 124 23.00 -5.55 7.40
N PHE A 125 22.89 -4.46 6.63
CA PHE A 125 23.72 -3.26 6.78
C PHE A 125 23.72 -2.73 8.21
N LYS A 126 24.92 -2.49 8.76
CA LYS A 126 25.18 -1.92 10.08
C LYS A 126 26.01 -0.64 9.91
N PRO A 127 25.53 0.53 10.36
CA PRO A 127 26.33 1.75 10.36
C PRO A 127 27.56 1.61 11.27
N SER A 128 28.68 2.25 10.89
CA SER A 128 29.90 2.31 11.70
C SER A 128 30.00 3.59 12.55
N VAL A 129 28.89 4.28 12.76
CA VAL A 129 28.83 5.55 13.50
C VAL A 129 28.51 5.30 14.98
N THR A 130 29.16 6.05 15.87
CA THR A 130 29.00 5.90 17.33
C THR A 130 27.91 6.80 17.91
N ASP A 131 27.57 7.90 17.23
CA ASP A 131 26.47 8.78 17.65
C ASP A 131 25.11 8.13 17.29
N GLU A 132 24.27 7.90 18.30
CA GLU A 132 22.97 7.23 18.12
C GLU A 132 22.02 7.98 17.18
N LYS A 133 22.05 9.32 17.15
CA LYS A 133 21.17 10.10 16.27
C LYS A 133 21.61 9.99 14.82
N LEU A 134 22.92 9.94 14.58
CA LEU A 134 23.48 9.68 13.26
C LEU A 134 23.25 8.22 12.85
N GLU A 135 23.35 7.25 13.76
CA GLU A 135 23.00 5.84 13.50
C GLU A 135 21.53 5.72 13.09
N ASP A 136 20.63 6.36 13.86
CA ASP A 136 19.19 6.38 13.59
C ASP A 136 18.88 6.90 12.19
N ALA A 137 19.65 7.87 11.67
CA ALA A 137 19.40 8.49 10.36
C ALA A 137 19.52 7.51 9.18
N PHE A 138 20.22 6.38 9.35
CA PHE A 138 20.33 5.36 8.32
C PHE A 138 19.05 4.55 8.14
N PHE A 139 18.14 4.58 9.12
CA PHE A 139 17.03 3.64 9.21
C PHE A 139 15.65 4.29 9.10
N GLU A 140 14.77 3.58 8.40
CA GLU A 140 13.37 3.92 8.14
C GLU A 140 12.47 2.78 8.62
N ALA A 141 11.26 3.13 9.03
CA ALA A 141 10.26 2.16 9.46
C ALA A 141 9.41 1.77 8.26
N HIS A 142 9.37 0.47 7.94
CA HIS A 142 8.54 -0.06 6.86
C HIS A 142 7.40 -0.90 7.43
N HIS A 143 6.18 -0.70 6.94
CA HIS A 143 5.04 -1.49 7.40
C HIS A 143 4.87 -2.73 6.51
N VAL A 144 5.13 -3.92 7.05
CA VAL A 144 5.27 -5.16 6.24
C VAL A 144 3.93 -5.81 5.88
N VAL A 145 2.82 -5.35 6.46
CA VAL A 145 1.47 -5.86 6.18
C VAL A 145 0.69 -4.85 5.31
N PRO A 146 0.02 -5.27 4.22
CA PRO A 146 -0.86 -4.39 3.47
C PRO A 146 -1.96 -3.82 4.35
N LEU A 147 -2.39 -2.58 4.10
CA LEU A 147 -3.46 -1.99 4.91
C LEU A 147 -4.78 -2.70 4.73
N SER A 148 -5.06 -3.24 3.55
CA SER A 148 -6.22 -4.10 3.28
C SER A 148 -6.31 -5.31 4.23
N GLN A 149 -5.18 -5.83 4.70
CA GLN A 149 -5.10 -6.96 5.63
C GLN A 149 -4.85 -6.54 7.09
N SER A 150 -4.41 -5.30 7.34
CA SER A 150 -4.24 -4.80 8.70
C SER A 150 -5.58 -4.57 9.42
N ASP A 151 -5.66 -4.88 10.70
CA ASP A 151 -6.83 -4.50 11.51
C ASP A 151 -6.97 -2.96 11.58
N ALA A 152 -8.17 -2.47 11.91
CA ALA A 152 -8.39 -1.05 12.22
C ALA A 152 -7.63 -0.60 13.51
N SER A 153 -6.98 -1.53 14.19
CA SER A 153 -6.17 -1.32 15.39
C SER A 153 -4.96 -0.41 15.14
N PRO A 154 -4.39 0.20 16.21
CA PRO A 154 -3.13 0.93 16.11
C PRO A 154 -2.03 0.06 15.51
N THR A 155 -1.16 0.69 14.71
CA THR A 155 0.02 0.06 14.10
C THR A 155 0.84 -0.64 15.17
N LYS A 156 1.01 -1.97 15.05
CA LYS A 156 1.79 -2.76 16.00
C LYS A 156 3.24 -2.77 15.53
N LEU A 157 4.20 -2.67 16.46
CA LEU A 157 5.62 -2.72 16.10
C LEU A 157 6.04 -4.04 15.44
N LYS A 158 5.31 -5.12 15.69
CA LYS A 158 5.54 -6.43 15.05
C LYS A 158 5.22 -6.41 13.54
N ASP A 159 4.38 -5.48 13.10
CA ASP A 159 4.01 -5.28 11.69
C ASP A 159 4.96 -4.26 11.02
N MET A 160 6.05 -3.88 11.70
CA MET A 160 7.06 -2.94 11.22
C MET A 160 8.44 -3.58 11.14
N ALA A 161 9.12 -3.37 10.02
CA ALA A 161 10.53 -3.70 9.83
C ALA A 161 11.41 -2.45 9.89
N LEU A 162 12.64 -2.62 10.37
CA LEU A 162 13.67 -1.57 10.32
C LEU A 162 14.55 -1.75 9.08
N LEU A 163 14.48 -0.82 8.14
CA LEU A 163 15.19 -0.92 6.85
C LEU A 163 16.15 0.26 6.67
N CYS A 164 17.26 0.05 5.96
CA CYS A 164 18.04 1.19 5.47
C CYS A 164 17.29 1.90 4.32
N ALA A 165 17.60 3.17 4.08
CA ALA A 165 16.94 3.97 3.05
C ALA A 165 16.92 3.31 1.65
N ASN A 166 18.01 2.62 1.28
CA ASN A 166 18.09 1.92 0.00
C ASN A 166 17.14 0.72 -0.07
N CYS A 167 17.08 -0.10 0.97
CA CYS A 167 16.20 -1.25 1.02
C CYS A 167 14.72 -0.85 1.16
N HIS A 168 14.42 0.24 1.88
CA HIS A 168 13.06 0.79 1.96
C HIS A 168 12.58 1.28 0.58
N ARG A 169 13.43 2.03 -0.14
CA ARG A 169 13.12 2.45 -1.51
C ARG A 169 12.97 1.25 -2.46
N LEU A 170 13.83 0.24 -2.34
CA LEU A 170 13.77 -0.97 -3.16
C LEU A 170 12.45 -1.71 -2.97
N ILE A 171 12.03 -1.99 -1.73
CA ILE A 171 10.81 -2.76 -1.48
C ILE A 171 9.56 -2.00 -1.95
N HIS A 172 9.50 -0.68 -1.73
CA HIS A 172 8.41 0.14 -2.27
C HIS A 172 8.36 0.09 -3.80
N ARG A 173 9.52 0.22 -4.47
CA ARG A 173 9.57 0.17 -5.93
C ARG A 173 9.21 -1.22 -6.47
N ALA A 174 9.66 -2.29 -5.82
CA ALA A 174 9.29 -3.66 -6.17
C ALA A 174 7.77 -3.87 -6.05
N ILE A 175 7.15 -3.42 -4.95
CA ILE A 175 5.69 -3.50 -4.75
C ILE A 175 4.95 -2.77 -5.88
N SER A 176 5.42 -1.59 -6.27
CA SER A 176 4.76 -0.82 -7.33
C SER A 176 4.95 -1.40 -8.72
N ILE A 177 6.16 -1.86 -9.08
CA ILE A 177 6.43 -2.42 -10.42
C ILE A 177 5.70 -3.74 -10.62
N GLU A 178 5.83 -4.66 -9.66
CA GLU A 178 5.33 -6.03 -9.76
C GLU A 178 3.85 -6.14 -9.39
N LYS A 179 3.24 -5.02 -8.98
CA LYS A 179 1.84 -4.91 -8.53
C LYS A 179 1.43 -6.03 -7.56
N ARG A 180 2.33 -6.39 -6.65
CA ARG A 180 2.08 -7.36 -5.58
C ARG A 180 2.83 -6.99 -4.31
N TRP A 181 2.39 -7.55 -3.19
CA TRP A 181 3.07 -7.35 -1.93
C TRP A 181 4.34 -8.20 -1.81
N PHE A 182 5.33 -7.67 -1.11
CA PHE A 182 6.59 -8.35 -0.81
C PHE A 182 6.81 -8.42 0.69
N SER A 183 7.16 -9.61 1.16
CA SER A 183 7.68 -9.82 2.49
C SER A 183 9.17 -9.44 2.56
N ILE A 184 9.70 -9.23 3.76
CA ILE A 184 11.14 -9.00 3.97
C ILE A 184 11.97 -10.15 3.39
N SER A 185 11.49 -11.39 3.54
CA SER A 185 12.17 -12.57 3.02
C SER A 185 12.16 -12.60 1.49
N ASP A 186 11.07 -12.15 0.86
CA ASP A 186 10.97 -12.12 -0.61
C ASP A 186 12.04 -11.18 -1.19
N VAL A 187 12.21 -9.99 -0.59
CA VAL A 187 13.22 -9.02 -1.06
C VAL A 187 14.64 -9.48 -0.73
N LYS A 188 14.86 -10.21 0.38
CA LYS A 188 16.17 -10.83 0.64
C LYS A 188 16.59 -11.76 -0.48
N THR A 189 15.67 -12.59 -0.97
CA THR A 189 15.94 -13.53 -2.07
C THR A 189 16.25 -12.82 -3.38
N MET A 190 15.80 -11.57 -3.58
CA MET A 190 16.14 -10.78 -4.77
C MET A 190 17.58 -10.24 -4.77
N LEU A 191 18.22 -10.17 -3.61
CA LEU A 191 19.56 -9.61 -3.43
C LEU A 191 20.67 -10.68 -3.39
N LEU A 192 20.29 -11.96 -3.52
CA LEU A 192 21.17 -13.13 -3.57
C LEU A 192 21.27 -13.64 -5.00
#